data_AF-A0A4Q2YD52-F1
#
_entry.id   AF-A0A4Q2YD52-F1
#
_cell.length_a   1.000
_cell.length_b   1.000
_cell.length_c   1.000
_cell.angle_alpha   90.00
_cell.angle_beta   90.00
_cell.angle_gamma   90.00
#
_symmetry.space_group_name_H-M   'P 1'
#
loop_
_entity.id
_entity.type
_entity.pdbx_description
1 polymer ?
#
loop_
_entity_poly.entity_id
_entity_poly.type
_entity_poly.pdbx_seq_one_letter_code
_entity_poly.pdbx_strand_id
1 'polypeptide(L)'
;MPTLPFSFPAAVKAFWRHPAGLCATLGVALVIIGDKYPLSNFPMYSNLGKIEDTSADLMLITNEADRPLPMSKLFDVGSAQGKKRFESILQKVAGTKEYEDAPPDKRRAAGEAFLAKLWEARDEDDVESFNPREFRLKIRTVAMRHGVFSDTTTEIATMTVPQPQPKKPTP
;
A
#
# COMPACT_ATOMS: atom_id res chain seq x y z
N MET A 1 -7.34 11.85 56.15
CA MET A 1 -7.31 11.88 54.68
C MET A 1 -7.58 13.31 54.22
N PRO A 2 -6.66 14.00 53.53
CA PRO A 2 -6.88 15.36 53.10
C PRO A 2 -7.92 15.39 51.97
N THR A 3 -9.07 16.01 52.22
CA THR A 3 -10.08 16.33 51.21
C THR A 3 -9.61 17.54 50.42
N LEU A 4 -9.32 17.37 49.14
CA LEU A 4 -8.93 18.48 48.25
C LEU A 4 -10.06 19.53 48.19
N PRO A 5 -9.78 20.84 48.39
CA PRO A 5 -10.78 21.89 48.49
C PRO A 5 -11.23 22.42 47.11
N PHE A 6 -11.17 21.60 46.07
CA PHE A 6 -11.57 21.99 44.72
C PHE A 6 -12.95 21.41 44.40
N SER A 7 -13.99 22.15 44.80
CA SER A 7 -15.32 21.93 44.26
C SER A 7 -15.39 22.56 42.87
N PHE A 8 -15.28 21.74 41.83
CA PHE A 8 -15.54 22.20 40.47
C PHE A 8 -16.97 22.78 40.37
N PRO A 9 -17.16 23.92 39.69
CA PRO A 9 -18.47 24.50 39.45
C PRO A 9 -19.43 23.46 38.84
N ALA A 10 -20.71 23.53 39.18
CA ALA A 10 -21.71 22.57 38.69
C ALA A 10 -21.73 22.44 37.15
N ALA A 11 -21.43 23.53 36.45
CA ALA A 11 -21.29 23.58 34.99
C ALA A 11 -20.15 22.68 34.46
N VAL A 12 -19.02 22.60 35.18
CA VAL A 12 -17.90 21.74 34.80
C VAL A 12 -18.28 20.28 34.98
N LYS A 13 -18.92 19.91 36.11
CA LYS A 13 -19.42 18.54 36.31
C LYS A 13 -20.46 18.13 35.25
N ALA A 14 -21.29 19.07 34.80
CA ALA A 14 -22.25 18.82 33.73
C ALA A 14 -21.56 18.63 32.36
N PHE A 15 -20.50 19.41 32.07
CA PHE A 15 -19.71 19.28 30.85
C PHE A 15 -19.04 17.90 30.72
N TRP A 16 -18.46 17.38 31.81
CA TRP A 16 -17.83 16.05 31.83
C TRP A 16 -18.82 14.87 31.75
N ARG A 17 -20.11 15.12 32.00
CA ARG A 17 -21.18 14.12 31.82
C ARG A 17 -21.80 14.16 30.43
N HIS A 18 -21.55 15.23 29.66
CA HIS A 18 -22.08 15.39 28.33
C HIS A 18 -21.12 14.77 27.30
N PRO A 19 -21.60 13.93 26.37
CA PRO A 19 -20.74 13.25 25.39
C PRO A 19 -19.90 14.23 24.56
N ALA A 20 -20.45 15.40 24.23
CA ALA A 20 -19.71 16.46 23.54
C ALA A 20 -18.50 16.98 24.33
N GLY A 21 -18.58 17.05 25.67
CA GLY A 21 -17.47 17.50 26.52
C GLY A 21 -16.35 16.47 26.62
N LEU A 22 -16.71 15.18 26.64
CA LEU A 22 -15.74 14.09 26.55
C LEU A 22 -15.03 14.07 25.19
N CYS A 23 -15.77 14.23 24.09
CA CYS A 23 -15.18 14.33 22.75
C CYS A 23 -14.25 15.55 22.60
N ALA A 24 -14.63 16.70 23.14
CA ALA A 24 -13.79 17.90 23.13
C ALA A 24 -12.50 17.70 23.93
N THR A 25 -12.58 17.07 25.10
CA THR A 25 -11.42 16.77 25.94
C THR A 25 -10.49 15.77 25.25
N LEU A 26 -11.05 14.71 24.64
CA LEU A 26 -10.29 13.74 23.87
C LEU A 26 -9.60 14.40 22.67
N GLY A 27 -10.31 15.26 21.93
CA GLY A 27 -9.75 16.02 20.82
C GLY A 27 -8.57 16.91 21.24
N VAL A 28 -8.71 17.64 22.35
CA VAL A 28 -7.61 18.46 22.90
C VAL A 28 -6.44 17.59 23.36
N ALA A 29 -6.70 16.47 24.03
CA ALA A 29 -5.65 15.55 24.47
C ALA A 29 -4.87 14.97 23.28
N LEU A 30 -5.56 14.58 22.21
CA LEU A 30 -4.93 14.06 21.00
C LEU A 30 -4.10 15.14 20.27
N VAL A 31 -4.58 16.39 20.23
CA VAL A 31 -3.79 17.53 19.69
C VAL A 31 -2.50 17.75 20.48
N ILE A 32 -2.55 17.67 21.81
CA ILE A 32 -1.36 17.83 22.67
C ILE A 32 -0.33 16.73 22.44
N ILE A 33 -0.77 15.49 22.13
CA ILE A 33 0.10 14.35 21.83
C ILE A 33 0.71 14.45 20.40
N GLY A 34 0.31 15.46 19.62
CA GLY A 34 0.85 15.73 18.29
C GLY A 34 0.02 15.13 17.15
N ASP A 35 -1.18 14.64 17.43
CA ASP A 35 -2.11 14.19 16.40
C ASP A 35 -2.78 15.40 15.75
N LYS A 36 -2.41 15.70 14.51
CA LYS A 36 -2.86 16.92 13.81
C LYS A 36 -4.33 16.86 13.38
N TYR A 37 -4.98 15.68 13.40
CA TYR A 37 -6.35 15.51 12.88
C TYR A 37 -7.16 14.43 13.63
N PRO A 38 -7.44 14.59 14.94
CA PRO A 38 -8.04 13.55 15.78
C PRO A 38 -9.50 13.18 15.46
N LEU A 39 -10.19 13.99 14.65
CA LEU A 39 -11.62 13.82 14.32
C LEU A 39 -11.87 13.69 12.81
N SER A 40 -10.82 13.43 12.04
CA SER A 40 -10.90 13.34 10.59
C SER A 40 -11.06 11.89 10.12
N ASN A 41 -12.00 11.65 9.20
CA ASN A 41 -12.15 10.36 8.50
C ASN A 41 -11.07 10.14 7.42
N PHE A 42 -10.09 11.04 7.29
CA PHE A 42 -8.97 10.83 6.38
C PHE A 42 -8.02 9.77 6.95
N PRO A 43 -7.53 8.82 6.15
CA PRO A 43 -6.57 7.83 6.61
C PRO A 43 -5.37 8.54 7.24
N MET A 44 -5.08 8.22 8.51
CA MET A 44 -3.89 8.68 9.22
C MET A 44 -2.64 8.30 8.42
N TYR A 45 -2.14 9.21 7.60
CA TYR A 45 -0.75 9.16 7.16
C TYR A 45 0.10 9.62 8.35
N SER A 46 0.43 8.68 9.25
CA SER A 46 1.25 8.90 10.45
C SER A 46 2.65 9.46 10.16
N ASN A 47 2.99 9.70 8.89
CA ASN A 47 4.26 10.27 8.44
C ASN A 47 4.15 11.71 7.90
N LEU A 48 2.97 12.35 7.94
CA LEU A 48 2.82 13.78 7.59
C LEU A 48 3.51 14.73 8.58
N GLY A 49 4.18 14.22 9.63
CA GLY A 49 5.13 15.00 10.42
C GLY A 49 6.44 15.32 9.66
N LYS A 50 6.73 14.62 8.55
CA LYS A 50 7.90 14.80 7.68
C LYS A 50 7.47 15.28 6.28
N ILE A 51 6.78 16.41 6.20
CA ILE A 51 6.24 16.98 4.95
C ILE A 51 7.35 17.30 3.93
N GLU A 52 8.60 17.39 4.36
CA GLU A 52 9.74 17.67 3.48
C GLU A 52 10.21 16.46 2.66
N ASP A 53 9.86 15.22 3.05
CA ASP A 53 10.25 13.98 2.36
C ASP A 53 9.13 12.93 2.43
N THR A 54 8.01 13.19 1.75
CA THR A 54 6.95 12.17 1.62
C THR A 54 7.14 11.39 0.33
N SER A 55 7.36 10.08 0.43
CA SER A 55 7.33 9.16 -0.72
C SER A 55 6.23 8.12 -0.57
N ALA A 56 5.64 7.72 -1.69
CA ALA A 56 4.66 6.65 -1.79
C ALA A 56 5.06 5.72 -2.93
N ASP A 57 5.22 4.44 -2.61
CA ASP A 57 5.47 3.41 -3.61
C ASP A 57 4.16 2.76 -4.05
N LEU A 58 3.94 2.76 -5.36
CA LEU A 58 2.83 2.10 -6.02
C LEU A 58 3.37 0.92 -6.80
N MET A 59 2.98 -0.28 -6.38
CA MET A 59 3.28 -1.49 -7.14
C MET A 59 2.29 -1.63 -8.30
N LEU A 60 2.82 -1.74 -9.51
CA LEU A 60 2.07 -1.82 -10.76
C LEU A 60 2.45 -3.10 -11.50
N ILE A 61 1.45 -3.71 -12.13
CA ILE A 61 1.66 -4.78 -13.10
C ILE A 61 1.18 -4.25 -14.44
N THR A 62 2.04 -4.25 -15.45
CA THR A 62 1.73 -3.75 -16.78
C THR A 62 1.82 -4.84 -17.84
N ASN A 63 1.16 -4.64 -18.97
CA ASN A 63 1.29 -5.50 -20.16
C ASN A 63 2.48 -5.07 -21.04
N GLU A 64 2.64 -5.70 -22.21
CA GLU A 64 3.68 -5.39 -23.21
C GLU A 64 3.63 -3.96 -23.75
N ALA A 65 2.46 -3.31 -23.68
CA ALA A 65 2.25 -1.93 -24.07
C ALA A 65 2.40 -0.94 -22.90
N ASP A 66 2.97 -1.39 -21.77
CA ASP A 66 3.15 -0.63 -20.52
C ASP A 66 1.84 -0.06 -19.94
N ARG A 67 0.70 -0.67 -20.26
CA ARG A 67 -0.60 -0.29 -19.68
C ARG A 67 -0.78 -0.98 -18.35
N PRO A 68 -1.17 -0.26 -17.28
CA PRO A 68 -1.43 -0.86 -15.99
C PRO A 68 -2.64 -1.79 -16.07
N LEU A 69 -2.46 -2.99 -15.53
CA LEU A 69 -3.48 -4.01 -15.47
C LEU A 69 -4.22 -3.93 -14.12
N PRO A 70 -5.54 -4.19 -14.11
CA PRO A 70 -6.34 -4.12 -12.90
C PRO A 70 -6.04 -5.31 -11.98
N MET A 71 -5.07 -5.17 -11.08
CA MET A 71 -4.61 -6.25 -10.20
C MET A 71 -5.73 -6.89 -9.37
N SER A 72 -6.66 -6.07 -8.86
CA SER A 72 -7.79 -6.58 -8.07
C SER A 72 -8.75 -7.42 -8.89
N LYS A 73 -8.85 -7.16 -10.19
CA LYS A 73 -9.74 -7.90 -11.08
C LYS A 73 -9.07 -9.17 -11.58
N LEU A 74 -7.81 -9.07 -12.02
CA LEU A 74 -7.09 -10.20 -12.62
C LEU A 74 -6.55 -11.21 -11.61
N PHE A 75 -6.18 -10.77 -10.41
CA PHE A 75 -5.44 -11.57 -9.44
C PHE A 75 -6.07 -11.58 -8.05
N ASP A 76 -7.24 -10.95 -7.87
CA ASP A 76 -7.90 -10.76 -6.57
C ASP A 76 -6.96 -10.17 -5.48
N VAL A 77 -6.05 -9.28 -5.89
CA VAL A 77 -5.03 -8.70 -5.00
C VAL A 77 -4.96 -7.19 -5.20
N GLY A 78 -5.20 -6.44 -4.12
CA GLY A 78 -4.96 -5.00 -4.08
C GLY A 78 -3.47 -4.66 -4.03
N SER A 79 -3.08 -3.46 -4.48
CA SER A 79 -1.67 -3.02 -4.57
C SER A 79 -0.91 -3.14 -3.24
N ALA A 80 -1.52 -2.75 -2.12
CA ALA A 80 -0.93 -2.85 -0.78
C ALA A 80 -0.70 -4.31 -0.33
N GLN A 81 -1.64 -5.20 -0.63
CA GLN A 81 -1.48 -6.62 -0.34
C GLN A 81 -0.42 -7.26 -1.25
N GLY A 82 -0.42 -6.87 -2.53
CA GLY A 82 0.60 -7.26 -3.50
C GLY A 82 2.00 -6.87 -3.04
N LYS A 83 2.19 -5.62 -2.59
CA LYS A 83 3.48 -5.14 -2.04
C LYS A 83 3.95 -6.02 -0.88
N LYS A 84 3.09 -6.30 0.10
CA LYS A 84 3.43 -7.19 1.24
C LYS A 84 3.82 -8.60 0.79
N ARG A 85 3.11 -9.17 -0.20
CA ARG A 85 3.43 -10.49 -0.75
C ARG A 85 4.79 -10.46 -1.45
N PHE A 86 5.08 -9.42 -2.23
CA PHE A 86 6.37 -9.22 -2.88
C PHE A 86 7.50 -9.05 -1.86
N GLU A 87 7.36 -8.16 -0.86
CA GLU A 87 8.31 -7.98 0.24
C GLU A 87 8.60 -9.28 0.99
N SER A 88 7.57 -10.13 1.20
CA SER A 88 7.77 -11.44 1.81
C SER A 88 8.58 -12.41 0.94
N ILE A 89 8.46 -12.34 -0.38
CA ILE A 89 9.26 -13.14 -1.31
C ILE A 89 10.69 -12.59 -1.36
N LEU A 90 10.82 -11.26 -1.44
CA LEU A 90 12.10 -10.58 -1.43
C LEU A 90 12.90 -10.89 -0.16
N GLN A 91 12.24 -10.89 1.01
CA GLN A 91 12.88 -11.28 2.27
C GLN A 91 13.42 -12.72 2.23
N LYS A 92 12.73 -13.64 1.55
CA LYS A 92 13.17 -15.03 1.40
C LYS A 92 14.33 -15.18 0.42
N VAL A 93 14.37 -14.38 -0.64
CA VAL A 93 15.34 -14.49 -1.74
C VAL A 93 16.61 -13.67 -1.47
N ALA A 94 16.46 -12.47 -0.92
CA ALA A 94 17.49 -11.45 -0.74
C ALA A 94 17.84 -11.16 0.73
N GLY A 95 17.03 -11.62 1.70
CA GLY A 95 17.25 -11.34 3.12
C GLY A 95 16.80 -9.94 3.59
N THR A 96 16.16 -9.16 2.71
CA THR A 96 15.60 -7.83 3.02
C THR A 96 14.19 -7.66 2.47
N LYS A 97 13.38 -6.81 3.11
CA LYS A 97 12.06 -6.38 2.59
C LYS A 97 12.17 -5.18 1.67
N GLU A 98 13.23 -4.39 1.79
CA GLU A 98 13.43 -3.20 1.00
C GLU A 98 14.02 -3.57 -0.35
N TYR A 99 13.27 -3.32 -1.42
CA TYR A 99 13.71 -3.65 -2.77
C TYR A 99 14.96 -2.85 -3.17
N GLU A 100 15.15 -1.64 -2.64
CA GLU A 100 16.31 -0.79 -2.91
C GLU A 100 17.63 -1.33 -2.33
N ASP A 101 17.54 -2.16 -1.30
CA ASP A 101 18.72 -2.75 -0.63
C ASP A 101 19.12 -4.11 -1.22
N ALA A 102 18.20 -4.78 -1.92
CA ALA A 102 18.45 -6.09 -2.49
C ALA A 102 19.39 -6.01 -3.72
N PRO A 103 20.24 -7.01 -4.00
CA PRO A 103 20.98 -7.05 -5.27
C PRO A 103 20.06 -7.14 -6.49
N PRO A 104 20.40 -6.56 -7.67
CA PRO A 104 19.55 -6.57 -8.87
C PRO A 104 19.07 -7.97 -9.28
N ASP A 105 19.96 -8.97 -9.25
CA ASP A 105 19.61 -10.36 -9.60
C ASP A 105 18.58 -10.96 -8.63
N LYS A 106 18.68 -10.61 -7.35
CA LYS A 106 17.76 -11.07 -6.31
C LYS A 106 16.42 -10.37 -6.40
N ARG A 107 16.39 -9.07 -6.73
CA ARG A 107 15.15 -8.32 -7.02
C ARG A 107 14.41 -8.95 -8.20
N ARG A 108 15.13 -9.23 -9.29
CA ARG A 108 14.57 -9.86 -10.47
C ARG A 108 14.00 -11.24 -10.16
N ALA A 109 14.76 -12.10 -9.49
CA ALA A 109 14.30 -13.43 -9.09
C ALA A 109 13.06 -13.37 -8.18
N ALA A 110 13.02 -12.43 -7.23
CA ALA A 110 11.86 -12.22 -6.37
C ALA A 110 10.64 -11.72 -7.16
N GLY A 111 10.85 -10.83 -8.14
CA GLY A 111 9.80 -10.31 -9.01
C GLY A 111 9.23 -11.38 -9.95
N GLU A 112 10.08 -12.21 -10.55
CA GLU A 112 9.67 -13.35 -11.38
C GLU A 112 8.87 -14.36 -10.55
N ALA A 113 9.35 -14.71 -9.35
CA ALA A 113 8.61 -15.60 -8.44
C ALA A 113 7.28 -15.01 -7.96
N PHE A 114 7.21 -13.69 -7.80
CA PHE A 114 5.96 -13.00 -7.46
C PHE A 114 4.96 -13.04 -8.62
N LEU A 115 5.40 -12.73 -9.84
CA LEU A 115 4.57 -12.78 -11.04
C LEU A 115 4.07 -14.20 -11.31
N ALA A 116 4.91 -15.22 -11.15
CA ALA A 116 4.51 -16.62 -11.29
C ALA A 116 3.38 -17.00 -10.33
N LYS A 117 3.49 -16.60 -9.05
CA LYS A 117 2.42 -16.83 -8.06
C LYS A 117 1.13 -16.10 -8.38
N LEU A 118 1.21 -14.89 -8.92
CA LEU A 118 0.01 -14.16 -9.35
C LEU A 118 -0.63 -14.84 -10.54
N TRP A 119 0.16 -15.37 -11.48
CA TRP A 119 -0.35 -16.14 -12.59
C TRP A 119 -1.05 -17.42 -12.15
N GLU A 120 -0.52 -18.13 -11.16
CA GLU A 120 -1.19 -19.30 -10.57
C GLU A 120 -2.51 -18.95 -9.89
N ALA A 121 -2.60 -17.78 -9.28
CA ALA A 121 -3.80 -17.30 -8.58
C ALA A 121 -4.74 -16.45 -9.46
N ARG A 122 -4.54 -16.46 -10.78
CA ARG A 122 -5.32 -15.65 -11.71
C ARG A 122 -6.75 -16.13 -11.83
N ASP A 123 -7.65 -15.21 -12.16
CA ASP A 123 -8.97 -15.55 -12.68
C ASP A 123 -8.85 -15.82 -14.20
N GLU A 124 -9.16 -17.04 -14.63
CA GLU A 124 -8.98 -17.47 -16.02
C GLU A 124 -9.90 -16.70 -16.98
N ASP A 125 -11.15 -16.45 -16.57
CA ASP A 125 -12.15 -15.79 -17.40
C ASP A 125 -11.76 -14.32 -17.66
N ASP A 126 -11.25 -13.65 -16.61
CA ASP A 126 -10.84 -12.26 -16.73
C ASP A 126 -9.54 -12.11 -17.50
N VAL A 127 -8.57 -13.02 -17.36
CA VAL A 127 -7.28 -12.92 -18.08
C VAL A 127 -7.45 -13.08 -19.59
N GLU A 128 -8.35 -13.96 -20.06
CA GLU A 128 -8.63 -14.11 -21.49
C GLU A 128 -9.12 -12.81 -22.13
N SER A 129 -9.85 -11.98 -21.38
CA SER A 129 -10.35 -10.69 -21.87
C SER A 129 -9.25 -9.64 -22.10
N PHE A 130 -8.13 -9.74 -21.39
CA PHE A 130 -6.99 -8.82 -21.54
C PHE A 130 -5.89 -9.38 -22.45
N ASN A 131 -5.82 -10.71 -22.62
CA ASN A 131 -4.85 -11.46 -23.43
C ASN A 131 -3.41 -10.89 -23.40
N PRO A 132 -2.82 -10.66 -22.21
CA PRO A 132 -1.46 -10.15 -22.11
C PRO A 132 -0.46 -11.19 -22.60
N ARG A 133 0.55 -10.76 -23.37
CA ARG A 133 1.66 -11.64 -23.77
C ARG A 133 2.77 -11.67 -22.73
N GLU A 134 2.86 -10.59 -21.95
CA GLU A 134 3.93 -10.35 -20.99
C GLU A 134 3.37 -9.58 -19.80
N PHE A 135 3.79 -9.95 -18.59
CA PHE A 135 3.58 -9.14 -17.40
C PHE A 135 4.89 -8.51 -16.98
N ARG A 136 4.87 -7.20 -16.73
CA ARG A 136 5.99 -6.46 -16.15
C ARG A 136 5.61 -5.97 -14.76
N LEU A 137 6.45 -6.27 -13.78
CA LEU A 137 6.34 -5.73 -12.43
C LEU A 137 7.13 -4.42 -12.35
N LYS A 138 6.43 -3.33 -12.00
CA LYS A 138 7.02 -2.01 -11.83
C LYS A 138 6.69 -1.45 -10.46
N ILE A 139 7.64 -0.75 -9.86
CA ILE A 139 7.41 0.06 -8.66
C ILE A 139 7.50 1.52 -9.10
N ARG A 140 6.41 2.25 -8.92
CA ARG A 140 6.33 3.69 -9.17
C ARG A 140 6.41 4.41 -7.83
N THR A 141 7.50 5.11 -7.60
CA THR A 141 7.71 5.93 -6.41
C THR A 141 7.37 7.37 -6.74
N VAL A 142 6.31 7.87 -6.10
CA VAL A 142 5.92 9.27 -6.14
C VAL A 142 6.43 9.91 -4.86
N ALA A 143 7.36 10.85 -4.99
CA ALA A 143 7.90 11.58 -3.84
C ALA A 143 7.71 13.08 -3.99
N MET A 144 7.53 13.75 -2.87
CA MET A 144 7.49 15.21 -2.76
C MET A 144 8.64 15.63 -1.85
N ARG A 145 9.60 16.37 -2.42
CA ARG A 145 10.75 16.93 -1.70
C ARG A 145 10.81 18.42 -1.90
N HIS A 146 10.80 19.19 -0.80
CA HIS A 146 10.84 20.66 -0.85
C HIS A 146 9.82 21.31 -1.80
N GLY A 147 8.61 20.74 -1.90
CA GLY A 147 7.56 21.23 -2.80
C GLY A 147 7.68 20.77 -4.26
N VAL A 148 8.71 20.00 -4.61
CA VAL A 148 8.89 19.44 -5.96
C VAL A 148 8.43 17.98 -5.97
N PHE A 149 7.57 17.64 -6.94
CA PHE A 149 7.16 16.27 -7.19
C PHE A 149 8.18 15.55 -8.08
N SER A 150 8.61 14.38 -7.65
CA SER A 150 9.37 13.43 -8.47
C SER A 150 8.56 12.15 -8.64
N ASP A 151 8.55 11.63 -9.85
CA ASP A 151 7.87 10.39 -10.21
C ASP A 151 8.88 9.49 -10.91
N THR A 152 9.28 8.42 -10.23
CA THR A 152 10.26 7.46 -10.76
C THR A 152 9.59 6.10 -10.88
N THR A 153 9.74 5.46 -12.03
CA THR A 153 9.25 4.10 -12.25
C THR A 153 10.45 3.17 -12.45
N THR A 154 10.56 2.16 -11.60
CA THR A 154 11.58 1.12 -11.68
C THR A 154 10.94 -0.18 -12.11
N GLU A 155 11.41 -0.75 -13.22
CA GLU A 155 11.05 -2.10 -13.63
C GLU A 155 11.85 -3.11 -12.81
N ILE A 156 11.15 -4.07 -12.21
CA ILE A 156 11.74 -5.06 -11.30
C ILE A 156 11.94 -6.39 -12.02
N ALA A 157 10.92 -6.84 -12.74
CA ALA A 157 10.91 -8.14 -13.38
C ALA A 157 9.88 -8.20 -14.51
N THR A 158 10.10 -9.15 -15.40
CA THR A 158 9.27 -9.38 -16.57
C THR A 158 9.04 -10.88 -16.71
N MET A 159 7.81 -11.29 -16.98
CA MET A 159 7.42 -12.67 -17.16
C MET A 159 6.61 -12.83 -18.44
N THR A 160 7.03 -13.75 -19.30
CA THR A 160 6.27 -14.14 -20.48
C THR A 160 5.08 -15.00 -20.07
N VAL A 161 3.90 -14.67 -20.60
CA VAL A 161 2.66 -15.37 -20.29
C VAL A 161 2.57 -16.64 -21.13
N PRO A 162 2.36 -17.83 -20.52
CA PRO A 162 2.08 -19.04 -21.26
C PRO A 162 0.77 -18.87 -22.04
N GLN A 163 0.84 -18.91 -23.38
CA GLN A 163 -0.35 -18.82 -24.22
C GLN A 163 -1.14 -20.14 -24.13
N PRO A 164 -2.48 -20.09 -24.01
CA PRO A 164 -3.31 -21.29 -24.04
C PRO A 164 -3.08 -22.01 -25.36
N GLN A 165 -2.75 -23.30 -25.30
CA GLN A 165 -2.58 -24.09 -26.52
C GLN A 165 -3.93 -24.17 -27.25
N PRO A 166 -3.97 -23.98 -28.58
CA PRO A 166 -5.20 -24.12 -29.33
C PRO A 166 -5.77 -25.51 -29.07
N LYS A 167 -7.01 -25.59 -28.56
CA LYS A 167 -7.72 -26.85 -28.35
C LYS A 167 -7.64 -27.63 -29.67
N LYS A 168 -7.00 -28.80 -29.65
CA LYS A 168 -6.94 -29.68 -30.83
C LYS A 168 -8.37 -29.85 -31.36
N PRO A 169 -8.63 -29.65 -32.67
CA PRO A 169 -9.93 -29.95 -33.24
C PRO A 169 -10.23 -31.40 -32.90
N THR A 170 -11.33 -31.61 -32.16
CA THR A 170 -11.82 -32.95 -31.87
C THR A 170 -12.35 -33.49 -33.20
N PRO A 171 -11.84 -34.63 -33.70
CA PRO A 171 -12.23 -35.18 -35.00
C PRO A 171 -13.69 -35.60 -35.03
#